data_AF-A0A495WJD8-F1
#
_entry.id   AF-A0A495WJD8-F1
#
_cell.length_a   1.000
_cell.length_b   1.000
_cell.length_c   1.000
_cell.angle_alpha   90.00
_cell.angle_beta   90.00
_cell.angle_gamma   90.00
#
_symmetry.space_group_name_H-M   'P 1'
#
loop_
_entity.id
_entity.type
_entity.pdbx_description
1 polymer ?
#
loop_
_entity_poly.entity_id
_entity_poly.type
_entity_poly.pdbx_seq_one_letter_code
_entity_poly.pdbx_strand_id
1 'polypeptide(L)'
;MGNTRGCVLLACAVLLAGPATASGLKILGFDDNSCAAWQAAAADPDQRAAQVAWARGFLSGHNYANQRQQVTDVSAGTVERNIEQYCRKNPDGQFIDAAYRMSDSMSGRNAPIRK
;
A
#
# COMPACT_ATOMS: atom_id res chain seq x y z
N MET A 1 21.90 -54.44 6.31
CA MET A 1 22.40 -53.19 6.94
C MET A 1 22.54 -52.14 5.85
N GLY A 2 21.95 -50.95 6.03
CA GLY A 2 21.82 -49.88 5.01
C GLY A 2 20.48 -50.00 4.27
N ASN A 3 19.51 -49.09 4.39
CA ASN A 3 19.62 -47.66 4.09
C ASN A 3 18.60 -46.80 4.88
N THR A 4 18.41 -47.04 6.17
CA THR A 4 17.52 -46.19 7.02
C THR A 4 18.16 -44.87 7.46
N ARG A 5 19.10 -44.32 6.67
CA ARG A 5 19.80 -43.05 6.96
C ARG A 5 19.42 -41.91 6.02
N GLY A 6 18.80 -42.22 4.86
CA GLY A 6 18.44 -41.20 3.86
C GLY A 6 17.20 -40.37 4.23
N CYS A 7 16.16 -40.99 4.81
CA CYS A 7 14.91 -40.29 5.11
C CYS A 7 14.99 -39.32 6.29
N VAL A 8 15.93 -39.53 7.23
CA VAL A 8 16.03 -38.67 8.42
C VAL A 8 16.61 -37.29 8.07
N LEU A 9 17.48 -37.22 7.05
CA LEU A 9 18.15 -35.96 6.71
C LEU A 9 17.25 -34.98 5.94
N LEU A 10 16.26 -35.46 5.17
CA LEU A 10 15.30 -34.58 4.47
C LEU A 10 14.19 -34.02 5.39
N ALA A 11 13.85 -34.70 6.48
CA ALA A 11 12.80 -34.23 7.40
C ALA A 11 13.27 -33.05 8.28
N CYS A 12 14.56 -32.93 8.56
CA CYS A 12 15.09 -31.85 9.40
C CYS A 12 15.23 -30.49 8.68
N ALA A 13 15.20 -30.45 7.35
CA ALA A 13 15.39 -29.19 6.60
C ALA A 13 14.15 -28.27 6.62
N VAL A 14 12.95 -28.80 6.92
CA VAL A 14 11.69 -28.05 6.87
C VAL A 14 11.44 -27.23 8.14
N LEU A 15 12.10 -27.56 9.26
CA LEU A 15 11.87 -26.92 10.56
C LEU A 15 12.63 -25.59 10.77
N LEU A 16 13.48 -25.18 9.84
CA LEU A 16 14.26 -23.93 9.93
C LEU A 16 13.63 -22.75 9.16
N ALA A 17 12.50 -22.96 8.49
CA ALA A 17 11.73 -21.87 7.90
C ALA A 17 10.92 -21.15 8.98
N GLY A 18 11.59 -20.33 9.80
CA GLY A 18 10.91 -19.37 10.66
C GLY A 18 10.03 -18.41 9.84
N PRO A 19 8.95 -17.84 10.41
CA PRO A 19 8.12 -16.88 9.69
C PRO A 19 8.99 -15.70 9.27
N ALA A 20 9.16 -15.50 7.97
CA ALA A 20 9.75 -14.28 7.44
C ALA A 20 8.77 -13.14 7.75
N THR A 21 9.04 -12.37 8.80
CA THR A 21 8.31 -11.14 9.07
C THR A 21 8.81 -10.10 8.06
N ALA A 22 8.00 -9.80 7.05
CA ALA A 22 8.25 -8.66 6.20
C ALA A 22 8.21 -7.41 7.10
N SER A 23 9.34 -6.73 7.27
CA SER A 23 9.34 -5.41 7.90
C SER A 23 8.39 -4.53 7.09
N GLY A 24 7.31 -4.08 7.72
CA GLY A 24 6.30 -3.26 7.05
C GLY A 24 6.96 -2.05 6.39
N LEU A 25 6.54 -1.73 5.17
CA LEU A 25 7.05 -0.59 4.42
C LEU A 25 6.93 0.68 5.28
N LYS A 26 8.06 1.34 5.53
CA LYS A 26 8.08 2.61 6.26
C LYS A 26 7.70 3.73 5.31
N ILE A 27 6.48 4.22 5.45
CA ILE A 27 5.96 5.36 4.70
C ILE A 27 5.90 6.58 5.62
N LEU A 28 6.45 7.68 5.14
CA LEU A 28 6.42 8.96 5.81
C LEU A 28 5.09 9.64 5.48
N GLY A 29 4.32 9.99 6.50
CA GLY A 29 3.02 10.63 6.39
C GLY A 29 2.84 11.70 7.46
N PHE A 30 1.60 11.91 7.87
CA PHE A 30 1.24 12.80 8.97
C PHE A 30 1.42 12.09 10.32
N ASP A 31 1.42 12.85 11.42
CA ASP A 31 1.41 12.29 12.77
C ASP A 31 0.16 11.43 13.02
N ASP A 32 -0.97 11.82 12.42
CA ASP A 32 -2.21 11.04 12.36
C ASP A 32 -2.62 10.80 10.90
N ASN A 33 -2.53 9.54 10.47
CA ASN A 33 -2.92 9.10 9.14
C ASN A 33 -4.29 8.42 9.11
N SER A 34 -5.07 8.51 10.19
CA SER A 34 -6.36 7.82 10.30
C SER A 34 -7.40 8.38 9.32
N CYS A 35 -8.35 7.52 8.96
CA CYS A 35 -9.53 7.96 8.23
C CYS A 35 -10.42 8.91 9.05
N ALA A 36 -10.34 8.86 10.38
CA ALA A 36 -10.96 9.87 11.25
C ALA A 36 -10.32 11.27 11.05
N ALA A 37 -8.98 11.35 11.00
CA ALA A 37 -8.27 12.60 10.71
C ALA A 37 -8.57 13.12 9.29
N TRP A 38 -8.70 12.22 8.31
CA TRP A 38 -9.19 12.59 6.99
C TRP A 38 -10.58 13.24 7.07
N GLN A 39 -11.53 12.64 7.78
CA GLN A 39 -12.88 13.20 7.89
C GLN A 39 -12.89 14.55 8.64
N ALA A 40 -12.12 14.68 9.71
CA ALA A 40 -12.01 15.92 10.48
C ALA A 40 -11.45 17.09 9.63
N ALA A 41 -10.52 16.80 8.72
CA ALA A 41 -9.94 17.79 7.80
C ALA A 41 -10.96 18.36 6.78
N ALA A 42 -12.19 17.86 6.70
CA ALA A 42 -13.22 18.48 5.86
C ALA A 42 -13.57 19.91 6.29
N ALA A 43 -13.36 20.25 7.57
CA ALA A 43 -13.54 21.61 8.10
C ALA A 43 -12.29 22.49 7.95
N ASP A 44 -11.16 21.93 7.50
CA ASP A 44 -9.88 22.62 7.35
C ASP A 44 -9.34 22.38 5.91
N PRO A 45 -9.61 23.31 4.97
CA PRO A 45 -9.23 23.14 3.57
C PRO A 45 -7.70 23.07 3.37
N ASP A 46 -6.92 23.70 4.24
CA ASP A 46 -5.46 23.68 4.14
C ASP A 46 -4.92 22.31 4.58
N GLN A 47 -5.45 21.76 5.68
CA GLN A 47 -5.12 20.39 6.10
C GLN A 47 -5.54 19.37 5.04
N ARG A 48 -6.75 19.51 4.46
CA ARG A 48 -7.21 18.66 3.35
C ARG A 48 -6.27 18.77 2.15
N ALA A 49 -5.89 19.98 1.76
CA ALA A 49 -4.98 20.20 0.64
C ALA A 49 -3.61 19.57 0.88
N ALA A 50 -3.07 19.65 2.10
CA ALA A 50 -1.82 19.02 2.47
C ALA A 50 -1.89 17.48 2.36
N GLN A 51 -2.97 16.86 2.84
CA GLN A 51 -3.18 15.41 2.74
C GLN A 51 -3.26 14.95 1.27
N VAL A 52 -3.97 15.71 0.43
CA VAL A 52 -4.07 15.42 -1.01
C VAL A 52 -2.72 15.64 -1.71
N ALA A 53 -1.98 16.69 -1.38
CA ALA A 53 -0.65 16.96 -1.92
C ALA A 53 0.33 15.84 -1.57
N TRP A 54 0.29 15.36 -0.32
CA TRP A 54 1.06 14.20 0.12
C TRP A 54 0.74 12.95 -0.72
N ALA A 55 -0.54 12.64 -0.92
CA ALA A 55 -0.95 11.47 -1.71
C ALA A 55 -0.48 11.57 -3.17
N ARG A 56 -0.55 12.76 -3.77
CA ARG A 56 0.03 13.00 -5.12
C ARG A 56 1.54 12.82 -5.13
N GLY A 57 2.24 13.32 -4.11
CA GLY A 57 3.68 13.11 -3.93
C GLY A 57 4.04 11.63 -3.82
N PHE A 58 3.26 10.86 -3.07
CA PHE A 58 3.42 9.41 -2.96
C PHE A 58 3.27 8.72 -4.33
N LEU A 59 2.22 9.07 -5.10
CA LEU A 59 2.01 8.51 -6.45
C LEU A 59 3.15 8.87 -7.41
N SER A 60 3.68 10.10 -7.33
CA SER A 60 4.87 10.49 -8.09
C SER A 60 6.09 9.66 -7.70
N GLY A 61 6.31 9.41 -6.40
CA GLY A 61 7.36 8.53 -5.90
C GLY A 61 7.20 7.08 -6.38
N HIS A 62 5.97 6.58 -6.43
CA HIS A 62 5.66 5.28 -7.02
C HIS A 62 6.07 5.22 -8.49
N ASN A 63 5.71 6.24 -9.29
CA ASN A 63 6.08 6.31 -10.71
C ASN A 63 7.61 6.39 -10.91
N TYR A 64 8.30 7.14 -10.04
CA TYR A 64 9.76 7.23 -10.07
C TYR A 64 10.42 5.86 -9.82
N ALA A 65 9.92 5.10 -8.83
CA ALA A 65 10.44 3.79 -8.50
C ALA A 65 10.01 2.69 -9.51
N ASN A 66 8.84 2.84 -10.16
CA ASN A 66 8.22 1.81 -11.00
C ASN A 66 7.88 2.34 -12.40
N GLN A 67 8.88 2.63 -13.21
CA GLN A 67 8.70 3.25 -14.54
C GLN A 67 7.82 2.44 -15.52
N ARG A 68 7.68 1.13 -15.33
CA ARG A 68 6.82 0.25 -16.15
C ARG A 68 5.36 0.19 -15.68
N GLN A 69 5.07 0.68 -14.48
CA GLN A 69 3.77 0.61 -13.82
C GLN A 69 3.47 2.00 -13.26
N GLN A 70 3.23 2.95 -14.16
CA GLN A 70 2.96 4.32 -13.77
C GLN A 70 1.47 4.55 -13.60
N VAL A 71 1.11 5.26 -12.54
CA VAL A 71 -0.19 5.91 -12.43
C VAL A 71 -0.24 7.07 -13.43
N THR A 72 -1.29 7.13 -14.23
CA THR A 72 -1.54 8.22 -15.18
C THR A 72 -1.77 9.56 -14.45
N ASP A 73 -1.84 10.67 -15.20
CA ASP A 73 -2.12 11.96 -14.59
C ASP A 73 -3.50 11.97 -13.91
N VAL A 74 -3.51 12.16 -12.58
CA VAL A 74 -4.71 12.18 -11.75
C VAL A 74 -4.88 13.55 -11.10
N SER A 75 -6.07 14.13 -11.29
CA SER A 75 -6.42 15.40 -10.66
C SER A 75 -6.46 15.29 -9.12
N ALA A 76 -6.22 16.41 -8.44
CA ALA A 76 -6.36 16.48 -6.98
C ALA A 76 -7.76 16.03 -6.51
N GLY A 77 -8.82 16.42 -7.21
CA GLY A 77 -10.18 15.97 -6.90
C GLY A 77 -10.41 14.47 -7.12
N THR A 78 -9.69 13.83 -8.06
CA THR A 78 -9.72 12.37 -8.20
C THR A 78 -9.06 11.69 -7.01
N VAL A 79 -7.91 12.20 -6.55
CA VAL A 79 -7.21 11.70 -5.37
C VAL A 79 -8.09 11.82 -4.14
N GLU A 80 -8.64 13.01 -3.90
CA GLU A 80 -9.54 13.29 -2.77
C GLU A 80 -10.75 12.35 -2.76
N ARG A 81 -11.45 12.20 -3.89
CA ARG A 81 -12.60 11.28 -3.99
C ARG A 81 -12.24 9.82 -3.72
N ASN A 82 -11.05 9.37 -4.13
CA ASN A 82 -10.61 8.00 -3.87
C ASN A 82 -10.35 7.78 -2.37
N ILE A 83 -9.68 8.74 -1.73
CA ILE A 83 -9.42 8.69 -0.28
C ILE A 83 -10.74 8.73 0.49
N GLU A 84 -11.65 9.63 0.11
CA GLU A 84 -12.99 9.73 0.73
C GLU A 84 -13.76 8.40 0.63
N GLN A 85 -13.81 7.80 -0.56
CA GLN A 85 -14.48 6.51 -0.75
C GLN A 85 -13.82 5.37 0.03
N TYR A 86 -12.49 5.38 0.15
CA TYR A 86 -11.76 4.42 0.96
C TYR A 86 -12.13 4.56 2.43
N CYS A 87 -12.04 5.78 2.97
CA CYS A 87 -12.28 6.04 4.39
C CYS A 87 -13.74 5.81 4.79
N ARG A 88 -14.71 6.08 3.91
CA ARG A 88 -16.11 5.70 4.16
C ARG A 88 -16.31 4.19 4.32
N LYS A 89 -15.50 3.37 3.65
CA LYS A 89 -15.56 1.90 3.74
C LYS A 89 -14.69 1.34 4.88
N ASN A 90 -13.70 2.11 5.33
CA ASN A 90 -12.70 1.69 6.30
C ASN A 90 -12.54 2.78 7.37
N PRO A 91 -13.54 3.00 8.24
CA PRO A 91 -13.52 4.12 9.19
C PRO A 91 -12.34 4.06 10.16
N ASP A 92 -11.94 2.86 10.58
CA ASP A 92 -10.79 2.63 11.47
C ASP A 92 -9.46 2.43 10.70
N GLY A 93 -9.48 2.65 9.39
CA GLY A 93 -8.31 2.50 8.51
C GLY A 93 -7.43 3.75 8.47
N GLN A 94 -6.38 3.68 7.65
CA GLN A 94 -5.51 4.83 7.38
C GLN A 94 -5.78 5.41 6.00
N PHE A 95 -5.94 6.72 5.90
CA PHE A 95 -6.20 7.36 4.61
C PHE A 95 -5.04 7.17 3.62
N ILE A 96 -3.81 6.99 4.12
CA ILE A 96 -2.62 6.72 3.31
C ILE A 96 -2.69 5.36 2.58
N ASP A 97 -3.42 4.37 3.12
CA ASP A 97 -3.66 3.10 2.44
C ASP A 97 -4.48 3.28 1.16
N ALA A 98 -5.31 4.33 1.10
CA ALA A 98 -6.03 4.67 -0.12
C ALA A 98 -5.04 5.06 -1.23
N ALA A 99 -3.98 5.80 -0.91
CA ALA A 99 -2.93 6.16 -1.88
C ALA A 99 -2.16 4.92 -2.38
N TYR A 100 -1.93 3.92 -1.51
CA TYR A 100 -1.33 2.65 -1.93
C TYR A 100 -2.23 1.91 -2.91
N ARG A 101 -3.52 1.79 -2.59
CA ARG A 101 -4.50 1.13 -3.45
C ARG A 101 -4.70 1.85 -4.76
N MET A 102 -4.64 3.18 -4.76
CA MET A 102 -4.60 3.97 -5.99
C MET A 102 -3.38 3.59 -6.82
N SER A 103 -2.18 3.50 -6.22
CA SER A 103 -0.98 3.10 -6.93
C SER A 103 -1.10 1.72 -7.57
N ASP A 104 -1.68 0.73 -6.88
CA ASP A 104 -1.83 -0.62 -7.44
C ASP A 104 -2.94 -0.70 -8.50
N SER A 105 -4.08 -0.05 -8.28
CA SER A 105 -5.24 -0.10 -9.18
C SER A 105 -5.05 0.74 -10.44
N MET A 106 -4.36 1.87 -10.35
CA MET A 106 -4.21 2.82 -11.46
C MET A 106 -2.91 2.65 -12.26
N SER A 107 -1.94 1.87 -11.76
CA SER A 107 -0.69 1.55 -12.49
C SER A 107 -0.81 0.31 -13.40
N GLY A 108 -1.96 -0.36 -13.38
CA GLY A 108 -2.13 -1.65 -14.08
C GLY A 108 -1.45 -2.83 -13.38
N ARG A 109 -0.86 -2.64 -12.19
CA ARG A 109 -0.27 -3.72 -11.39
C ARG A 109 -1.28 -4.81 -11.03
N ASN A 110 -2.55 -4.44 -10.89
CA ASN A 110 -3.66 -5.36 -10.65
C ASN A 110 -4.38 -5.84 -11.93
N ALA A 111 -3.83 -5.58 -13.13
CA ALA A 111 -4.44 -6.05 -14.37
C ALA A 111 -4.39 -7.59 -14.44
N PRO A 112 -5.44 -8.25 -14.99
CA PRO A 112 -5.40 -9.69 -15.22
C PRO A 112 -4.21 -10.09 -16.09
N ILE A 113 -3.50 -11.16 -15.72
CA ILE A 113 -2.40 -11.69 -16.53
C ILE A 113 -2.97 -12.18 -17.86
N ARG A 114 -2.64 -11.49 -18.95
CA ARG A 114 -2.96 -11.95 -20.32
C ARG A 114 -1.92 -13.01 -20.71
N LYS A 115 -2.39 -14.21 -21.05
CA LYS A 115 -1.57 -15.32 -21.57
C LYS A 115 -1.22 -15.11 -23.03
#